data_AF-A0A6S7I841-F1
#
_entry.id   AF-A0A6S7I841-F1
#
_cell.length_a   1.000
_cell.length_b   1.000
_cell.length_c   1.000
_cell.angle_alpha   90.00
_cell.angle_beta   90.00
_cell.angle_gamma   90.00
#
_symmetry.space_group_name_H-M   'P 1'
#
loop_
_entity.id
_entity.type
_entity.pdbx_description
1 polymer ?
#
loop_
_entity_poly.entity_id
_entity_poly.type
_entity_poly.pdbx_seq_one_letter_code
_entity_poly.pdbx_strand_id
1 'polypeptide(L)'
;YATLSQSILENIKSTVNEMIQSFDESSKQQTWTDGYSEYCGKYFSVDAIEEESSLSSSGKMSYMFMPHEKIRNIVQKLDMSQSIETRYQALVMLSQIPPSDVVTSEHWGTLKKSLSLALGDEDDRISDISLKLVSKIHIINNGHATCEVFTCLTHHLMHIFQENEHAQAQLDDGLNVANKNNQRIVKKFRLLCEFLHEIPSYWVRYPERFVEDILESSLALLSLGNSHFGLSSFNAIISPLHYLAILDPKASWFKKWM
;
A
#
# COMPACT_ATOMS: atom_id res chain seq x y z
N TYR A 1 39.27 36.37 24.60
CA TYR A 1 38.74 35.58 23.49
C TYR A 1 39.08 34.09 23.58
N ALA A 2 40.29 33.67 23.96
CA ALA A 2 40.65 32.24 24.10
C ALA A 2 39.89 31.49 25.22
N THR A 3 39.58 32.16 26.33
CA THR A 3 38.92 31.55 27.50
C THR A 3 37.44 31.23 27.29
N LEU A 4 36.73 32.02 26.48
CA LEU A 4 35.31 31.79 26.17
C LEU A 4 35.13 30.59 25.24
N SER A 5 36.01 30.43 24.25
CA SER A 5 36.01 29.30 23.33
C SER A 5 36.28 27.97 24.05
N GLN A 6 37.18 27.96 25.04
CA GLN A 6 37.44 26.76 25.84
C GLN A 6 36.27 26.42 26.76
N SER A 7 35.63 27.42 27.37
CA SER A 7 34.44 27.21 28.20
C SER A 7 33.25 26.65 27.42
N ILE A 8 33.04 27.12 26.19
CA ILE A 8 31.98 26.59 25.32
C ILE A 8 32.28 25.14 24.91
N LEU A 9 33.54 24.82 24.59
CA LEU A 9 33.93 23.47 24.20
C LEU A 9 33.78 22.46 25.35
N GLU A 10 34.12 22.86 26.57
CA GLU A 10 33.92 22.08 27.79
C GLU A 10 32.41 21.83 28.05
N ASN A 11 31.58 22.86 27.93
CA ASN A 11 30.14 22.72 28.08
C ASN A 11 29.53 21.78 27.04
N ILE A 12 29.89 21.93 25.76
CA ILE A 12 29.39 21.06 24.69
C ILE A 12 29.81 19.61 24.93
N LYS A 13 31.06 19.37 25.35
CA LYS A 13 31.55 18.02 25.68
C LYS A 13 30.80 17.42 26.87
N SER A 14 30.52 18.21 27.90
CA SER A 14 29.75 17.76 29.07
C SER A 14 28.32 17.36 28.66
N THR A 15 27.62 18.20 27.89
CA THR A 15 26.25 17.92 27.45
C THR A 15 26.17 16.71 26.52
N VAL A 16 27.16 16.52 25.64
CA VAL A 16 27.21 15.34 24.76
C VAL A 16 27.45 14.06 25.57
N ASN A 17 28.32 14.10 26.58
CA ASN A 17 28.54 12.93 27.44
C ASN A 17 27.29 12.59 28.28
N GLU A 18 26.55 13.58 28.76
CA GLU A 18 25.26 13.36 29.46
C GLU A 18 24.18 12.77 28.53
N MET A 19 24.13 13.20 27.26
CA MET A 19 23.24 12.59 26.26
C MET A 19 23.62 11.14 25.93
N ILE A 20 24.91 10.83 25.83
CA ILE A 20 25.37 9.45 25.58
C ILE A 20 25.06 8.57 26.79
N GLN A 21 25.27 9.07 28.01
CA GLN A 21 25.00 8.32 29.23
C GLN A 21 23.49 8.08 29.44
N SER A 22 22.64 9.07 29.15
CA SER A 22 21.19 8.90 29.19
C SER A 22 20.67 7.95 28.09
N PHE A 23 21.34 7.90 26.93
CA PHE A 23 21.01 6.93 25.87
C PHE A 23 21.36 5.49 26.27
N ASP A 24 22.53 5.29 26.89
CA ASP A 24 22.96 3.98 27.41
C ASP A 24 22.11 3.51 28.60
N GLU A 25 21.66 4.42 29.46
CA GLU A 25 20.72 4.08 30.55
C GLU A 25 19.31 3.78 30.04
N SER A 26 18.83 4.50 29.01
CA SER A 26 17.54 4.24 28.35
C SER A 26 17.52 2.88 27.63
N SER A 27 18.66 2.48 27.07
CA SER A 27 18.82 1.19 26.38
C SER A 27 18.85 0.00 27.34
N LYS A 28 19.24 0.20 28.61
CA LYS A 28 19.28 -0.85 29.65
C LYS A 28 17.96 -1.02 30.41
N GLN A 29 17.05 -0.04 30.36
CA GLN A 29 15.72 -0.15 30.99
C GLN A 29 14.64 -0.79 30.11
N GLN A 30 14.87 -0.94 28.80
CA GLN A 30 14.00 -1.71 27.90
C GLN A 30 14.51 -3.15 27.71
N THR A 31 14.45 -3.94 28.78
CA THR A 31 14.64 -5.39 28.70
C THR A 31 13.54 -6.10 29.45
N TRP A 32 12.29 -5.95 28.99
CA TRP A 32 11.20 -6.90 29.28
C TRP A 32 10.21 -6.97 28.11
N THR A 33 9.92 -8.23 27.75
CA THR A 33 8.95 -8.75 26.78
C THR A 33 9.24 -8.51 25.30
N ASP A 34 10.30 -9.15 24.82
CA ASP A 34 10.31 -9.81 23.52
C ASP A 34 9.13 -10.80 23.45
N GLY A 35 8.17 -10.55 22.55
CA GLY A 35 6.90 -11.29 22.55
C GLY A 35 5.83 -10.84 21.55
N TYR A 36 6.16 -9.99 20.57
CA TYR A 36 5.20 -9.51 19.58
C TYR A 36 5.60 -9.72 18.12
N SER A 37 6.66 -10.49 17.84
CA SER A 37 7.03 -10.85 16.47
C SER A 37 6.35 -12.12 15.93
N GLU A 38 5.54 -12.82 16.73
CA GLU A 38 5.03 -14.16 16.35
C GLU A 38 3.53 -14.20 15.99
N TYR A 39 2.80 -13.08 16.08
CA TYR A 39 1.35 -13.04 15.85
C TYR A 39 0.91 -12.51 14.47
N CYS A 40 1.82 -11.99 13.63
CA CYS A 40 1.45 -11.47 12.30
C CYS A 40 1.49 -12.53 11.18
N GLY A 41 2.05 -13.73 11.43
CA GLY A 41 2.21 -14.79 10.44
C GLY A 41 1.03 -15.77 10.28
N LYS A 42 -0.04 -15.65 11.09
CA LYS A 42 -1.09 -16.69 11.18
C LYS A 42 -2.45 -16.36 10.58
N TYR A 43 -2.68 -15.13 10.10
CA TYR A 43 -3.96 -14.77 9.44
C TYR A 43 -3.96 -14.93 7.92
N PHE A 44 -2.87 -15.42 7.34
CA PHE A 44 -2.80 -15.85 5.93
C PHE A 44 -2.22 -17.26 5.83
N SER A 45 -2.64 -18.16 6.72
CA SER A 45 -2.43 -19.59 6.52
C SER A 45 -3.22 -20.03 5.29
N VAL A 46 -2.51 -20.54 4.30
CA VAL A 46 -3.05 -21.15 3.10
C VAL A 46 -3.71 -22.46 3.52
N ASP A 47 -5.01 -22.41 3.78
CA ASP A 47 -5.80 -23.64 3.77
C ASP A 47 -6.05 -24.02 2.32
N ALA A 48 -5.32 -25.05 1.93
CA ALA A 48 -5.46 -25.77 0.69
C ALA A 48 -6.89 -26.32 0.60
N ILE A 49 -7.59 -25.98 -0.49
CA ILE A 49 -8.71 -26.78 -0.95
C ILE A 49 -8.08 -27.90 -1.75
N GLU A 50 -8.21 -29.11 -1.21
CA GLU A 50 -7.82 -30.38 -1.81
C GLU A 50 -8.55 -30.57 -3.14
N GLU A 51 -7.81 -30.56 -4.26
CA GLU A 51 -8.24 -31.27 -5.46
C GLU A 51 -7.36 -32.50 -5.62
N GLU A 52 -7.95 -33.66 -5.33
CA GLU A 52 -7.42 -34.94 -5.76
C GLU A 52 -7.33 -34.97 -7.29
N SER A 53 -6.13 -35.18 -7.84
CA SER A 53 -5.91 -36.09 -8.99
C SER A 53 -4.42 -36.23 -9.35
N SER A 54 -3.87 -37.34 -8.87
CA SER A 54 -2.80 -38.21 -9.41
C SER A 54 -1.71 -37.65 -10.35
N LEU A 55 -0.48 -37.67 -9.83
CA LEU A 55 0.75 -38.24 -10.40
C LEU A 55 1.01 -38.10 -11.93
N SER A 56 2.01 -37.31 -12.31
CA SER A 56 3.27 -37.89 -12.82
C SER A 56 4.39 -36.84 -12.90
N SER A 57 5.55 -37.26 -12.41
CA SER A 57 6.86 -36.60 -12.51
C SER A 57 7.30 -36.38 -13.97
N SER A 58 7.83 -35.21 -14.28
CA SER A 58 9.10 -35.04 -15.03
C SER A 58 9.35 -33.58 -15.41
N GLY A 59 10.60 -33.15 -15.24
CA GLY A 59 11.09 -31.79 -15.53
C GLY A 59 10.75 -31.29 -16.93
N LYS A 60 9.67 -30.53 -17.03
CA LYS A 60 9.43 -29.61 -18.13
C LYS A 60 9.46 -28.22 -17.53
N MET A 61 10.54 -27.49 -17.80
CA MET A 61 10.49 -26.03 -17.86
C MET A 61 9.56 -25.69 -19.04
N SER A 62 8.26 -25.93 -18.89
CA SER A 62 7.26 -25.52 -19.86
C SER A 62 7.06 -24.04 -19.59
N TYR A 63 7.75 -23.20 -20.33
CA TYR A 63 7.29 -21.84 -20.57
C TYR A 63 5.92 -22.00 -21.22
N MET A 64 4.87 -22.06 -20.41
CA MET A 64 3.51 -22.11 -20.90
C MET A 64 3.28 -20.72 -21.49
N PHE A 65 3.51 -20.59 -22.80
CA PHE A 65 3.29 -19.34 -23.51
C PHE A 65 1.81 -19.01 -23.35
N MET A 66 1.53 -18.04 -22.49
CA MET A 66 0.16 -17.63 -22.21
C MET A 66 -0.40 -17.03 -23.49
N PRO A 67 -1.53 -17.52 -24.03
CA PRO A 67 -2.13 -16.87 -25.18
C PRO A 67 -2.59 -15.48 -24.74
N HIS A 68 -1.99 -14.42 -25.28
CA HIS A 68 -2.35 -13.02 -25.02
C HIS A 68 -3.87 -12.77 -25.17
N GLU A 69 -4.53 -13.58 -26.00
CA GLU A 69 -5.98 -13.64 -26.15
C GLU A 69 -6.75 -13.87 -24.83
N LYS A 70 -6.19 -14.63 -23.89
CA LYS A 70 -6.83 -14.86 -22.57
C LYS A 70 -6.94 -13.57 -21.77
N ILE A 71 -5.87 -12.77 -21.71
CA ILE A 71 -5.89 -11.48 -21.01
C ILE A 71 -6.84 -10.51 -21.70
N ARG A 72 -6.84 -10.48 -23.04
CA ARG A 72 -7.79 -9.67 -23.82
C ARG A 72 -9.24 -10.01 -23.49
N ASN A 73 -9.56 -11.30 -23.46
CA ASN A 73 -10.91 -11.78 -23.13
C ASN A 73 -11.29 -11.47 -21.68
N ILE A 74 -10.34 -11.54 -20.74
CA ILE A 74 -10.55 -11.13 -19.35
C ILE A 74 -10.88 -9.64 -19.28
N VAL A 75 -10.11 -8.78 -19.94
CA VAL A 75 -10.33 -7.32 -19.96
C VAL A 75 -11.73 -6.99 -20.47
N GLN A 76 -12.21 -7.66 -21.53
CA GLN A 76 -13.57 -7.46 -22.04
C GLN A 76 -14.65 -7.88 -21.04
N LYS A 77 -14.41 -8.94 -20.25
CA LYS A 77 -15.33 -9.42 -19.23
C LYS A 77 -15.34 -8.57 -17.95
N LEU A 78 -14.32 -7.73 -17.75
CA LEU A 78 -14.22 -6.79 -16.62
C LEU A 78 -14.96 -5.46 -16.85
N ASP A 79 -15.58 -5.28 -18.01
CA ASP A 79 -16.36 -4.08 -18.31
C ASP A 79 -17.56 -3.94 -17.35
N MET A 80 -17.85 -2.71 -16.92
CA MET A 80 -18.96 -2.40 -15.99
C MET A 80 -20.34 -2.75 -16.55
N SER A 81 -20.49 -2.85 -17.87
CA SER A 81 -21.70 -3.34 -18.54
C SER A 81 -21.97 -4.83 -18.34
N GLN A 82 -20.96 -5.61 -17.92
CA GLN A 82 -21.10 -7.04 -17.66
C GLN A 82 -21.73 -7.32 -16.29
N SER A 83 -22.29 -8.51 -16.13
CA SER A 83 -22.85 -8.93 -14.83
C SER A 83 -21.77 -9.00 -13.75
N ILE A 84 -22.15 -8.78 -12.49
CA ILE A 84 -21.26 -8.88 -11.32
C ILE A 84 -20.55 -10.24 -11.30
N GLU A 85 -21.26 -11.33 -11.60
CA GLU A 85 -20.68 -12.67 -11.62
C GLU A 85 -19.67 -12.84 -12.76
N THR A 86 -19.95 -12.30 -13.94
CA THR A 86 -19.00 -12.31 -15.07
C THR A 86 -17.71 -11.56 -14.72
N ARG A 87 -17.81 -10.39 -14.08
CA ARG A 87 -16.65 -9.61 -13.64
C ARG A 87 -15.86 -10.34 -12.55
N TYR A 88 -16.56 -10.91 -11.57
CA TYR A 88 -15.94 -11.70 -10.51
C TYR A 88 -15.16 -12.90 -11.06
N GLN A 89 -15.76 -13.70 -11.93
CA GLN A 89 -15.10 -14.84 -12.56
C GLN A 89 -13.90 -14.41 -13.41
N ALA A 90 -13.97 -13.26 -14.10
CA ALA A 90 -12.84 -12.72 -14.84
C ALA A 90 -11.66 -12.37 -13.92
N LEU A 91 -11.92 -11.79 -12.73
CA LEU A 91 -10.88 -11.53 -11.73
C LEU A 91 -10.31 -12.81 -11.11
N VAL A 92 -11.15 -13.81 -10.88
CA VAL A 92 -10.70 -15.13 -10.41
C VAL A 92 -9.73 -15.75 -11.43
N MET A 93 -10.11 -15.76 -12.71
CA MET A 93 -9.25 -16.22 -13.79
C MET A 93 -7.95 -15.41 -13.87
N LEU A 94 -8.02 -14.09 -13.74
CA LEU A 94 -6.84 -13.22 -13.72
C LEU A 94 -5.90 -13.56 -12.55
N SER A 95 -6.45 -13.93 -11.39
CA SER A 95 -5.67 -14.26 -10.19
C SER A 95 -4.93 -15.60 -10.25
N GLN A 96 -5.27 -16.44 -11.23
CA GLN A 96 -4.59 -17.70 -11.54
C GLN A 96 -3.42 -17.49 -12.51
N ILE A 97 -3.35 -16.33 -13.19
CA ILE A 97 -2.25 -16.00 -14.10
C ILE A 97 -1.04 -15.53 -13.27
N PRO A 98 0.19 -15.98 -13.59
CA PRO A 98 1.40 -15.46 -12.94
C PRO A 98 1.45 -13.94 -13.06
N PRO A 99 1.62 -13.19 -11.95
CA PRO A 99 1.51 -11.73 -12.04
C PRO A 99 2.67 -11.07 -12.83
N SER A 100 3.78 -11.78 -13.06
CA SER A 100 4.83 -11.36 -14.01
C SER A 100 4.28 -11.19 -15.42
N ASP A 101 3.50 -12.17 -15.87
CA ASP A 101 2.98 -12.24 -17.24
C ASP A 101 1.86 -11.22 -17.45
N VAL A 102 1.10 -10.95 -16.39
CA VAL A 102 0.04 -9.93 -16.36
C VAL A 102 0.63 -8.55 -16.64
N VAL A 103 1.71 -8.18 -15.95
CA VAL A 103 2.31 -6.84 -16.06
C VAL A 103 3.08 -6.65 -17.36
N THR A 104 3.70 -7.72 -17.90
CA THR A 104 4.40 -7.65 -19.20
C THR A 104 3.46 -7.73 -20.41
N SER A 105 2.15 -7.87 -20.18
CA SER A 105 1.15 -7.96 -21.25
C SER A 105 1.01 -6.64 -22.00
N GLU A 106 0.86 -6.71 -23.32
CA GLU A 106 0.47 -5.56 -24.16
C GLU A 106 -0.87 -4.92 -23.75
N HIS A 107 -1.72 -5.67 -23.05
CA HIS A 107 -3.01 -5.22 -22.56
C HIS A 107 -2.97 -4.65 -21.14
N TRP A 108 -1.79 -4.58 -20.51
CA TRP A 108 -1.63 -4.09 -19.13
C TRP A 108 -2.24 -2.69 -18.95
N GLY A 109 -2.03 -1.76 -19.89
CA GLY A 109 -2.59 -0.41 -19.79
C GLY A 109 -4.13 -0.38 -19.72
N THR A 110 -4.82 -1.24 -20.45
CA THR A 110 -6.28 -1.37 -20.36
C THR A 110 -6.70 -2.13 -19.11
N LEU A 111 -5.96 -3.18 -18.76
CA LEU A 111 -6.21 -3.97 -17.56
C LEU A 111 -6.06 -3.15 -16.28
N LYS A 112 -5.06 -2.26 -16.19
CA LYS A 112 -4.85 -1.31 -15.09
C LYS A 112 -6.08 -0.42 -14.88
N LYS A 113 -6.68 0.06 -15.97
CA LYS A 113 -7.93 0.83 -15.91
C LYS A 113 -9.10 -0.02 -15.40
N SER A 114 -9.30 -1.22 -15.95
CA SER A 114 -10.33 -2.15 -15.48
C SER A 114 -10.13 -2.54 -14.01
N LEU A 115 -8.89 -2.73 -13.56
CA LEU A 115 -8.54 -3.03 -12.18
C LEU A 115 -8.83 -1.85 -11.25
N SER A 116 -8.53 -0.62 -11.68
CA SER A 116 -8.89 0.60 -10.94
C SER A 116 -10.41 0.72 -10.73
N LEU A 117 -11.20 0.41 -11.77
CA LEU A 117 -12.66 0.36 -11.66
C LEU A 117 -13.12 -0.76 -10.71
N ALA A 118 -12.52 -1.95 -10.81
CA ALA A 118 -12.85 -3.09 -9.95
C ALA A 118 -12.49 -2.86 -8.47
N LEU A 119 -11.44 -2.08 -8.18
CA LEU A 119 -11.13 -1.62 -6.82
C LEU A 119 -12.27 -0.75 -6.24
N GLY A 120 -12.94 0.02 -7.10
CA GLY A 120 -14.08 0.87 -6.75
C GLY A 120 -15.45 0.20 -6.79
N ASP A 121 -15.53 -1.10 -7.08
CA ASP A 121 -16.81 -1.79 -7.27
C ASP A 121 -17.66 -1.79 -5.98
N GLU A 122 -18.97 -1.77 -6.16
CA GLU A 122 -19.93 -1.84 -5.06
C GLU A 122 -20.01 -3.24 -4.43
N ASP A 123 -19.61 -4.29 -5.16
CA ASP A 123 -19.56 -5.66 -4.64
C ASP A 123 -18.25 -5.92 -3.86
N ASP A 124 -18.38 -6.34 -2.59
CA ASP A 124 -17.24 -6.62 -1.71
C ASP A 124 -16.30 -7.70 -2.28
N ARG A 125 -16.84 -8.70 -2.98
CA ARG A 125 -16.06 -9.82 -3.53
C ARG A 125 -15.15 -9.34 -4.67
N ILE A 126 -15.64 -8.42 -5.49
CA ILE A 126 -14.89 -7.82 -6.59
C ILE A 126 -13.79 -6.90 -6.06
N SER A 127 -14.12 -6.05 -5.08
CA SER A 127 -13.14 -5.16 -4.45
C SER A 127 -12.04 -5.95 -3.74
N ASP A 128 -12.40 -6.99 -2.97
CA ASP A 128 -11.45 -7.81 -2.21
C ASP A 128 -10.52 -8.63 -3.13
N ILE A 129 -11.04 -9.25 -4.20
CA ILE A 129 -10.18 -10.00 -5.13
C ILE A 129 -9.25 -9.06 -5.92
N SER A 130 -9.73 -7.87 -6.28
CA SER A 130 -8.91 -6.84 -6.94
C SER A 130 -7.79 -6.37 -6.02
N LEU A 131 -8.09 -6.14 -4.75
CA LEU A 131 -7.08 -5.76 -3.76
C LEU A 131 -6.04 -6.88 -3.54
N LYS A 132 -6.48 -8.14 -3.52
CA LYS A 132 -5.60 -9.33 -3.44
C LYS A 132 -4.71 -9.48 -4.68
N LEU A 133 -5.18 -9.09 -5.86
CA LEU A 133 -4.39 -9.06 -7.08
C LEU A 133 -3.27 -8.00 -7.01
N VAL A 134 -3.62 -6.78 -6.57
CA VAL A 134 -2.64 -5.70 -6.36
C VAL A 134 -1.55 -6.14 -5.38
N SER A 135 -1.93 -6.76 -4.26
CA SER A 135 -0.97 -7.27 -3.27
C SER A 135 -0.11 -8.41 -3.82
N LYS A 136 -0.68 -9.33 -4.63
CA LYS A 136 0.09 -10.40 -5.29
C LYS A 136 1.14 -9.86 -6.25
N ILE A 137 0.81 -8.83 -7.04
CA ILE A 137 1.75 -8.23 -7.99
C ILE A 137 2.92 -7.57 -7.25
N HIS A 138 2.64 -6.91 -6.12
CA HIS A 138 3.67 -6.30 -5.28
C HIS A 138 4.75 -7.30 -4.82
N ILE A 139 4.33 -8.49 -4.37
CA ILE A 139 5.23 -9.53 -3.83
C ILE A 139 6.28 -10.01 -4.84
N ILE A 140 6.05 -9.84 -6.14
CA ILE A 140 7.02 -10.23 -7.19
C ILE A 140 8.34 -9.46 -7.07
N ASN A 141 8.37 -8.32 -6.36
CA ASN A 141 9.56 -7.49 -6.20
C ASN A 141 10.20 -7.15 -7.56
N ASN A 142 9.34 -6.70 -8.47
CA ASN A 142 9.72 -6.10 -9.74
C ASN A 142 9.37 -4.61 -9.66
N GLY A 143 10.38 -3.74 -9.82
CA GLY A 143 10.21 -2.29 -9.65
C GLY A 143 9.17 -1.71 -10.59
N HIS A 144 9.18 -2.10 -11.87
CA HIS A 144 8.16 -1.62 -12.83
C HIS A 144 6.76 -2.05 -12.40
N ALA A 145 6.58 -3.33 -12.08
CA ALA A 145 5.29 -3.86 -11.62
C ALA A 145 4.79 -3.17 -10.35
N THR A 146 5.69 -2.97 -9.38
CA THR A 146 5.41 -2.31 -8.11
C THR A 146 4.99 -0.87 -8.32
N CYS A 147 5.70 -0.11 -9.17
CA CYS A 147 5.33 1.26 -9.52
C CYS A 147 3.95 1.32 -10.15
N GLU A 148 3.68 0.43 -11.11
CA GLU A 148 2.43 0.41 -11.84
C GLU A 148 1.23 0.13 -10.93
N VAL A 149 1.34 -0.82 -10.01
CA VAL A 149 0.24 -1.13 -9.08
C VAL A 149 0.13 -0.13 -7.93
N PHE A 150 1.25 0.43 -7.47
CA PHE A 150 1.25 1.51 -6.49
C PHE A 150 0.55 2.74 -7.03
N THR A 151 0.98 3.23 -8.21
CA THR A 151 0.36 4.37 -8.89
C THR A 151 -1.10 4.10 -9.23
N CYS A 152 -1.47 2.86 -9.56
CA CYS A 152 -2.88 2.49 -9.75
C CYS A 152 -3.69 2.69 -8.46
N LEU A 153 -3.17 2.21 -7.32
CA LEU A 153 -3.84 2.30 -6.03
C LEU A 153 -3.93 3.75 -5.53
N THR A 154 -2.85 4.53 -5.65
CA THR A 154 -2.84 5.94 -5.24
C THR A 154 -3.79 6.78 -6.08
N HIS A 155 -3.79 6.64 -7.41
CA HIS A 155 -4.73 7.36 -8.28
C HIS A 155 -6.19 7.00 -7.98
N HIS A 156 -6.47 5.71 -7.74
CA HIS A 156 -7.81 5.28 -7.35
C HIS A 156 -8.25 5.93 -6.03
N LEU A 157 -7.37 5.95 -5.03
CA LEU A 157 -7.64 6.64 -3.76
C LEU A 157 -7.84 8.14 -3.99
N MET A 158 -6.98 8.81 -4.75
CA MET A 158 -7.14 10.24 -5.07
C MET A 158 -8.51 10.54 -5.66
N HIS A 159 -8.97 9.71 -6.61
CA HIS A 159 -10.29 9.85 -7.23
C HIS A 159 -11.43 9.75 -6.21
N ILE A 160 -11.35 8.80 -5.26
CA ILE A 160 -12.33 8.69 -4.17
C ILE A 160 -12.40 10.00 -3.38
N PHE A 161 -11.27 10.63 -3.08
CA PHE A 161 -11.27 11.85 -2.26
C PHE A 161 -11.61 13.13 -3.05
N GLN A 162 -11.38 13.15 -4.37
CA GLN A 162 -11.76 14.26 -5.25
C GLN A 162 -13.25 14.26 -5.59
N GLU A 163 -13.82 13.10 -5.91
CA GLU A 163 -15.25 13.02 -6.25
C GLU A 163 -16.16 13.17 -5.02
N ASN A 164 -15.69 12.75 -3.84
CA ASN A 164 -16.50 12.73 -2.62
C ASN A 164 -16.30 13.96 -1.73
N GLU A 165 -15.76 15.08 -2.22
CA GLU A 165 -15.58 16.31 -1.41
C GLU A 165 -16.88 16.76 -0.70
N HIS A 166 -18.06 16.45 -1.25
CA HIS A 166 -19.36 16.76 -0.66
C HIS A 166 -19.99 15.67 0.22
N ALA A 167 -19.44 14.45 0.22
CA ALA A 167 -19.95 13.28 0.96
C ALA A 167 -19.00 12.80 2.08
N GLN A 168 -17.85 13.44 2.24
CA GLN A 168 -16.88 13.09 3.27
C GLN A 168 -17.38 13.49 4.65
N ALA A 169 -17.23 12.56 5.61
CA ALA A 169 -17.56 12.81 7.00
C ALA A 169 -16.71 13.96 7.56
N GLN A 170 -17.34 14.78 8.42
CA GLN A 170 -16.63 15.78 9.19
C GLN A 170 -15.68 15.07 10.16
N LEU A 171 -14.51 15.67 10.41
CA LEU A 171 -13.54 15.13 11.35
C LEU A 171 -14.13 15.02 12.76
N ASP A 172 -15.02 15.94 13.13
CA ASP A 172 -15.72 15.98 14.42
C ASP A 172 -16.64 14.76 14.65
N ASP A 173 -17.25 14.24 13.58
CA ASP A 173 -18.09 13.04 13.65
C ASP A 173 -17.24 11.75 13.75
N GLY A 174 -15.93 11.88 13.48
CA GLY A 174 -14.99 10.78 13.44
C GLY A 174 -15.21 9.80 12.27
N LEU A 175 -14.30 8.84 12.14
CA LEU A 175 -14.40 7.81 11.11
C LEU A 175 -15.31 6.66 11.59
N ASN A 176 -16.52 6.57 11.04
CA ASN A 176 -17.40 5.44 11.33
C ASN A 176 -16.90 4.13 10.66
N VAL A 177 -16.24 3.27 11.45
CA VAL A 177 -15.70 1.98 11.00
C VAL A 177 -16.80 0.94 10.70
N ALA A 178 -18.03 1.14 11.16
CA ALA A 178 -19.15 0.25 10.82
C ALA A 178 -19.67 0.49 9.39
N ASN A 179 -19.36 1.64 8.77
CA ASN A 179 -19.73 1.90 7.39
C ASN A 179 -18.87 1.05 6.43
N LYS A 180 -19.53 0.23 5.61
CA LYS A 180 -18.88 -0.63 4.61
C LYS A 180 -17.95 0.15 3.66
N ASN A 181 -18.33 1.37 3.26
CA ASN A 181 -17.48 2.19 2.40
C ASN A 181 -16.15 2.54 3.09
N ASN A 182 -16.23 2.98 4.35
CA ASN A 182 -15.05 3.28 5.14
C ASN A 182 -14.19 2.03 5.37
N GLN A 183 -14.80 0.86 5.61
CA GLN A 183 -14.05 -0.40 5.71
C GLN A 183 -13.27 -0.72 4.42
N ARG A 184 -13.89 -0.53 3.25
CA ARG A 184 -13.21 -0.73 1.95
C ARG A 184 -12.05 0.23 1.77
N ILE A 185 -12.24 1.50 2.11
CA ILE A 185 -11.19 2.53 2.02
C ILE A 185 -10.04 2.19 2.99
N VAL A 186 -10.34 1.81 4.24
CA VAL A 186 -9.33 1.38 5.23
C VAL A 186 -8.54 0.18 4.73
N LYS A 187 -9.17 -0.83 4.11
CA LYS A 187 -8.45 -1.97 3.52
C LYS A 187 -7.46 -1.52 2.43
N LYS A 188 -7.84 -0.57 1.57
CA LYS A 188 -6.99 0.00 0.52
C LYS A 188 -5.82 0.78 1.10
N PHE A 189 -6.05 1.64 2.10
CA PHE A 189 -4.98 2.35 2.79
C PHE A 189 -4.06 1.40 3.58
N ARG A 190 -4.59 0.30 4.13
CA ARG A 190 -3.76 -0.71 4.78
C ARG A 190 -2.76 -1.31 3.79
N LEU A 191 -3.22 -1.68 2.59
CA LEU A 191 -2.32 -2.14 1.55
C LEU A 191 -1.32 -1.05 1.17
N LEU A 192 -1.77 0.19 0.99
CA LEU A 192 -0.88 1.33 0.71
C LEU A 192 0.21 1.50 1.79
N CYS A 193 -0.14 1.37 3.08
CA CYS A 193 0.83 1.43 4.17
C CYS A 193 1.93 0.37 4.02
N GLU A 194 1.58 -0.86 3.64
CA GLU A 194 2.58 -1.91 3.41
C GLU A 194 3.55 -1.51 2.28
N PHE A 195 3.02 -1.00 1.16
CA PHE A 195 3.86 -0.47 0.07
C PHE A 195 4.80 0.63 0.57
N LEU A 196 4.28 1.62 1.30
CA LEU A 196 5.07 2.75 1.81
C LEU A 196 6.21 2.29 2.73
N HIS A 197 6.01 1.22 3.51
CA HIS A 197 7.06 0.64 4.35
C HIS A 197 8.13 -0.12 3.58
N GLU A 198 7.78 -0.70 2.43
CA GLU A 198 8.68 -1.50 1.61
C GLU A 198 9.46 -0.66 0.59
N ILE A 199 8.90 0.46 0.13
CA ILE A 199 9.51 1.39 -0.84
C ILE A 199 10.97 1.78 -0.54
N PRO A 200 11.38 2.06 0.71
CA PRO A 200 12.78 2.38 1.01
C PRO A 200 13.78 1.28 0.62
N SER A 201 13.36 0.01 0.65
CA SER A 201 14.20 -1.12 0.21
C SER A 201 14.49 -1.11 -1.30
N TYR A 202 13.69 -0.36 -2.06
CA TYR A 202 13.72 -0.28 -3.51
C TYR A 202 14.54 0.92 -4.03
N TRP A 203 14.80 1.92 -3.20
CA TRP A 203 15.48 3.16 -3.60
C TRP A 203 16.87 2.96 -4.19
N VAL A 204 17.65 2.03 -3.62
CA VAL A 204 19.01 1.75 -4.09
C VAL A 204 19.01 0.77 -5.28
N ARG A 205 17.90 0.05 -5.49
CA ARG A 205 17.82 -1.06 -6.45
C ARG A 205 17.27 -0.64 -7.81
N TYR A 206 16.41 0.37 -7.87
CA TYR A 206 15.72 0.80 -9.08
C TYR A 206 16.11 2.22 -9.52
N PRO A 207 15.84 2.60 -10.78
CA PRO A 207 16.20 3.91 -11.31
C PRO A 207 15.54 5.07 -10.54
N GLU A 208 16.15 6.24 -10.55
CA GLU A 208 15.64 7.44 -9.87
C GLU A 208 14.19 7.79 -10.26
N ARG A 209 13.84 7.68 -11.56
CA ARG A 209 12.46 7.89 -12.03
C ARG A 209 11.41 7.04 -11.32
N PHE A 210 11.74 5.80 -10.96
CA PHE A 210 10.83 4.95 -10.20
C PHE A 210 10.51 5.59 -8.84
N VAL A 211 11.53 6.14 -8.17
CA VAL A 211 11.35 6.79 -6.86
C VAL A 211 10.57 8.10 -7.02
N GLU A 212 10.87 8.89 -8.05
CA GLU A 212 10.15 10.12 -8.38
C GLU A 212 8.64 9.87 -8.57
N ASP A 213 8.26 8.90 -9.39
CA ASP A 213 6.85 8.57 -9.66
C ASP A 213 6.09 8.18 -8.38
N ILE A 214 6.74 7.40 -7.52
CA ILE A 214 6.20 6.97 -6.23
C ILE A 214 6.04 8.16 -5.28
N LEU A 215 7.08 9.00 -5.17
CA LEU A 215 7.06 10.19 -4.31
C LEU A 215 6.00 11.18 -4.76
N GLU A 216 5.96 11.51 -6.05
CA GLU A 216 4.99 12.43 -6.64
C GLU A 216 3.56 11.93 -6.39
N SER A 217 3.29 10.65 -6.66
CA SER A 217 1.98 10.04 -6.42
C SER A 217 1.58 10.05 -4.94
N SER A 218 2.54 9.81 -4.05
CA SER A 218 2.31 9.81 -2.60
C SER A 218 2.00 11.21 -2.09
N LEU A 219 2.80 12.20 -2.49
CA LEU A 219 2.62 13.59 -2.10
C LEU A 219 1.33 14.17 -2.70
N ALA A 220 1.01 13.83 -3.95
CA ALA A 220 -0.25 14.20 -4.58
C ALA A 220 -1.43 13.69 -3.73
N LEU A 221 -1.46 12.40 -3.37
CA LEU A 221 -2.50 11.84 -2.50
C LEU A 221 -2.57 12.53 -1.14
N LEU A 222 -1.43 12.78 -0.49
CA LEU A 222 -1.37 13.41 0.83
C LEU A 222 -1.72 14.90 0.82
N SER A 223 -1.64 15.56 -0.33
CA SER A 223 -2.01 16.96 -0.48
C SER A 223 -3.52 17.19 -0.52
N LEU A 224 -4.32 16.15 -0.78
CA LEU A 224 -5.78 16.24 -0.79
C LEU A 224 -6.30 16.53 0.62
N GLY A 225 -7.20 17.53 0.73
CA GLY A 225 -7.83 17.92 1.99
C GLY A 225 -6.99 18.82 2.90
N ASN A 226 -5.79 19.23 2.49
CA ASN A 226 -4.93 20.12 3.30
C ASN A 226 -5.33 21.62 3.22
N SER A 227 -6.40 21.96 2.50
CA SER A 227 -6.95 23.33 2.42
C SER A 227 -7.40 23.91 3.76
N HIS A 228 -7.54 23.08 4.80
CA HIS A 228 -8.08 23.47 6.10
C HIS A 228 -7.04 23.52 7.24
N PHE A 229 -5.76 23.22 6.97
CA PHE A 229 -4.71 23.17 8.01
C PHE A 229 -4.35 24.54 8.63
N GLY A 230 -5.01 25.64 8.24
CA GLY A 230 -4.69 27.01 8.69
C GLY A 230 -5.86 27.96 8.95
N LEU A 231 -7.12 27.59 8.68
CA LEU A 231 -8.28 28.44 8.98
C LEU A 231 -9.33 27.61 9.72
N SER A 232 -9.58 27.99 10.98
CA SER A 232 -10.74 27.60 11.82
C SER A 232 -11.23 26.16 11.63
N SER A 233 -10.75 25.25 12.49
CA SER A 233 -10.96 23.80 12.54
C SER A 233 -12.41 23.29 12.57
N PHE A 234 -13.42 24.14 12.36
CA PHE A 234 -14.84 23.83 12.52
C PHE A 234 -15.48 23.13 11.31
N ASN A 235 -14.73 22.89 10.22
CA ASN A 235 -15.20 22.14 9.04
C ASN A 235 -14.08 21.22 8.48
N ALA A 236 -13.21 20.70 9.35
CA ALA A 236 -12.13 19.82 8.88
C ALA A 236 -12.74 18.53 8.33
N ILE A 237 -12.40 18.17 7.10
CA ILE A 237 -12.90 16.98 6.43
C ILE A 237 -11.88 15.83 6.59
N ILE A 238 -12.35 14.59 6.69
CA ILE A 238 -11.46 13.43 6.74
C ILE A 238 -10.67 13.30 5.42
N SER A 239 -9.39 13.66 5.48
CA SER A 239 -8.42 13.53 4.39
C SER A 239 -7.70 12.16 4.36
N PRO A 240 -7.00 11.82 3.26
CA PRO A 240 -6.15 10.62 3.18
C PRO A 240 -5.15 10.46 4.32
N LEU A 241 -4.60 11.57 4.82
CA LEU A 241 -3.64 11.57 5.92
C LEU A 241 -4.26 11.01 7.21
N HIS A 242 -5.54 11.25 7.47
CA HIS A 242 -6.24 10.71 8.64
C HIS A 242 -6.36 9.19 8.59
N TYR A 243 -6.62 8.62 7.41
CA TYR A 243 -6.65 7.16 7.24
C TYR A 243 -5.27 6.53 7.51
N LEU A 244 -4.20 7.16 7.02
CA LEU A 244 -2.84 6.71 7.29
C LEU A 244 -2.48 6.85 8.78
N ALA A 245 -2.88 7.93 9.44
CA ALA A 245 -2.62 8.15 10.86
C ALA A 245 -3.31 7.10 11.76
N ILE A 246 -4.46 6.58 11.36
CA ILE A 246 -5.15 5.49 12.07
C ILE A 246 -4.36 4.17 11.92
N LEU A 247 -3.79 3.94 10.74
CA LEU A 247 -3.10 2.68 10.41
C LEU A 247 -1.64 2.63 10.87
N ASP A 248 -0.93 3.76 10.80
CA ASP A 248 0.43 3.93 11.32
C ASP A 248 0.52 5.22 12.16
N PRO A 249 0.08 5.19 13.44
CA PRO A 249 0.08 6.36 14.31
C PRO A 249 1.47 6.92 14.61
N LYS A 250 2.53 6.09 14.45
CA LYS A 250 3.91 6.49 14.73
C LYS A 250 4.62 7.02 13.48
N ALA A 251 3.92 7.07 12.35
CA ALA A 251 4.46 7.40 11.03
C ALA A 251 5.78 6.66 10.75
N SER A 252 5.83 5.38 11.10
CA SER A 252 7.03 4.55 10.91
C SER A 252 7.43 4.42 9.44
N TRP A 253 6.48 4.42 8.50
CA TRP A 253 6.81 4.48 7.06
C TRP A 253 7.60 5.75 6.72
N PHE A 254 7.13 6.91 7.22
CA PHE A 254 7.76 8.20 6.93
C PHE A 254 9.14 8.33 7.60
N LYS A 255 9.31 7.77 8.80
CA LYS A 255 10.62 7.69 9.46
C LYS A 255 11.64 6.86 8.70
N LYS A 256 11.20 5.86 7.92
CA LYS A 256 12.11 5.12 7.03
C LYS A 256 12.48 5.91 5.77
N TRP A 257 11.68 6.92 5.43
CA TRP A 257 11.92 7.75 4.26
C TRP A 257 12.90 8.91 4.54
N MET A 258 12.97 9.36 5.78
CA MET A 258 13.86 10.45 6.24
C MET A 258 15.17 9.91 6.79
#